data_AF-A0A7U9SS51-F1
#
_entry.id   AF-A0A7U9SS51-F1
#
_cell.length_a   1.000
_cell.length_b   1.000
_cell.length_c   1.000
_cell.angle_alpha   90.00
_cell.angle_beta   90.00
_cell.angle_gamma   90.00
#
_symmetry.space_group_name_H-M   'P 1'
#
loop_
_entity.id
_entity.type
_entity.pdbx_description
1 polymer ?
#
loop_
_entity_poly.entity_id
_entity_poly.type
_entity_poly.pdbx_seq_one_letter_code
_entity_poly.pdbx_strand_id
1 'polypeptide(L)'
;MLPLNPWEHQSAVKALYAKCVESVCEKHHITRMELDILLFLANNPRYDTAADIIEIRYLSKSQVSASIKILELEGYLQKNYAPGNRKTAHLAIREKASGIIADGRAAQEKFMAIMFREIPQEDIEIMKKCNARMLRNIYGYLKPGQGTL
;
A
#
# COMPACT_ATOMS: atom_id res chain seq x y z
N MET A 1 29.73 5.42 12.51
CA MET A 1 28.36 4.93 12.33
C MET A 1 27.67 5.94 11.43
N LEU A 2 27.09 5.50 10.31
CA LEU A 2 26.30 6.41 9.46
C LEU A 2 25.12 6.94 10.29
N PRO A 3 24.75 8.22 10.17
CA PRO A 3 23.60 8.77 10.87
C PRO A 3 22.34 7.96 10.52
N LEU A 4 21.52 7.65 11.52
CA LEU A 4 20.27 6.89 11.36
C LEU A 4 19.18 7.76 10.71
N ASN A 5 19.42 8.17 9.48
CA ASN A 5 18.51 9.01 8.73
C ASN A 5 17.46 8.14 8.01
N PRO A 6 16.16 8.50 8.06
CA PRO A 6 15.10 7.72 7.40
C PRO A 6 15.32 7.48 5.90
N TRP A 7 15.94 8.42 5.18
CA TRP A 7 16.20 8.30 3.73
C TRP A 7 17.31 7.31 3.38
N GLU A 8 18.25 7.04 4.29
CA GLU A 8 19.33 6.08 4.07
C GLU A 8 18.85 4.63 4.18
N HIS A 9 17.82 4.38 5.01
CA HIS A 9 17.26 3.03 5.22
C HIS A 9 16.15 2.66 4.24
N GLN A 10 15.58 3.63 3.52
CA GLN A 10 14.42 3.41 2.64
C GLN A 10 14.66 2.28 1.62
N SER A 11 15.85 2.21 1.02
CA SER A 11 16.19 1.20 0.02
C SER A 11 16.25 -0.21 0.62
N ALA A 12 16.81 -0.37 1.82
CA ALA A 12 16.88 -1.66 2.51
C ALA A 12 15.49 -2.17 2.91
N VAL A 13 14.64 -1.28 3.45
CA VAL A 13 13.24 -1.60 3.79
C VAL A 13 12.46 -2.03 2.55
N LYS A 14 12.61 -1.30 1.43
CA LYS A 14 11.99 -1.66 0.14
C LYS A 14 12.49 -3.00 -0.38
N ALA A 15 13.79 -3.28 -0.30
CA ALA A 15 14.36 -4.56 -0.75
C ALA A 15 13.86 -5.75 0.08
N LEU A 16 13.75 -5.60 1.40
CA LEU A 16 13.18 -6.64 2.25
C LEU A 16 11.69 -6.87 1.94
N TYR A 17 10.91 -5.79 1.78
CA TYR A 17 9.50 -5.91 1.39
C TYR A 17 9.34 -6.50 -0.02
N ALA A 18 10.31 -6.25 -0.92
CA ALA A 18 10.38 -6.88 -2.24
C ALA A 18 10.46 -8.39 -2.12
N LYS A 19 11.47 -8.86 -1.38
CA LYS A 19 11.75 -10.28 -1.15
C LYS A 19 10.62 -11.01 -0.42
N CYS A 20 9.94 -10.36 0.52
CA CYS A 20 8.89 -11.03 1.30
C CYS A 20 7.66 -11.41 0.47
N VAL A 21 7.29 -10.59 -0.52
CA VAL A 21 6.07 -10.84 -1.31
C VAL A 21 6.36 -11.41 -2.70
N GLU A 22 7.64 -11.61 -3.06
CA GLU A 22 8.06 -12.18 -4.36
C GLU A 22 7.34 -13.50 -4.66
N SER A 23 7.37 -14.44 -3.70
CA SER A 23 6.65 -15.72 -3.81
C SER A 23 5.13 -15.58 -3.99
N VAL A 24 4.52 -14.49 -3.50
CA VAL A 24 3.08 -14.22 -3.68
C VAL A 24 2.82 -13.79 -5.12
N CYS A 25 3.65 -12.88 -5.64
CA CYS A 25 3.57 -12.46 -7.04
C CYS A 25 3.76 -13.65 -8.00
N GLU A 26 4.75 -14.50 -7.75
CA GLU A 26 5.03 -15.70 -8.55
C GLU A 26 3.86 -16.69 -8.52
N LYS A 27 3.37 -17.02 -7.31
CA LYS A 27 2.27 -17.99 -7.11
C LYS A 27 0.99 -17.58 -7.82
N HIS A 28 0.67 -16.28 -7.80
CA HIS A 28 -0.59 -15.76 -8.36
C HIS A 28 -0.44 -15.18 -9.76
N HIS A 29 0.78 -15.23 -10.34
CA HIS A 29 1.10 -14.66 -11.64
C HIS A 29 0.69 -13.18 -11.79
N ILE A 30 0.93 -12.39 -10.74
CA ILE A 30 0.65 -10.95 -10.74
C ILE A 30 1.93 -10.14 -10.56
N THR A 31 1.89 -8.90 -11.03
CA THR A 31 3.00 -7.96 -10.84
C THR A 31 3.01 -7.40 -9.42
N ARG A 32 4.15 -6.80 -9.04
CA ARG A 32 4.24 -6.08 -7.76
C ARG A 32 3.23 -4.95 -7.65
N MET A 33 3.05 -4.16 -8.70
CA MET A 33 2.10 -3.04 -8.70
C MET A 33 0.67 -3.52 -8.44
N GLU A 34 0.27 -4.63 -9.07
CA GLU A 34 -1.04 -5.25 -8.89
C GLU A 34 -1.26 -5.73 -7.47
N LEU A 35 -0.27 -6.43 -6.89
CA LEU A 35 -0.33 -6.86 -5.50
C LEU A 35 -0.41 -5.67 -4.53
N ASP A 36 0.39 -4.63 -4.73
CA ASP A 36 0.40 -3.45 -3.88
C ASP A 36 -0.94 -2.69 -3.94
N ILE A 37 -1.61 -2.64 -5.10
CA ILE A 37 -2.97 -2.10 -5.26
C ILE A 37 -3.99 -2.95 -4.49
N LEU A 38 -3.99 -4.27 -4.68
CA LEU A 38 -4.93 -5.16 -4.00
C LEU A 38 -4.78 -5.08 -2.48
N LEU A 39 -3.54 -5.10 -1.98
CA LEU A 39 -3.26 -4.97 -0.54
C LEU A 39 -3.58 -3.58 0.00
N PHE A 40 -3.39 -2.51 -0.78
CA PHE A 40 -3.80 -1.17 -0.39
C PHE A 40 -5.32 -1.10 -0.16
N LEU A 41 -6.10 -1.53 -1.14
CA LEU A 41 -7.57 -1.53 -1.07
C LEU A 41 -8.05 -2.43 0.08
N ALA A 42 -7.48 -3.63 0.21
CA ALA A 42 -7.88 -4.58 1.24
C ALA A 42 -7.56 -4.10 2.67
N ASN A 43 -6.45 -3.39 2.85
CA ASN A 43 -6.02 -2.95 4.18
C ASN A 43 -6.57 -1.57 4.53
N ASN A 44 -7.11 -0.83 3.57
CA ASN A 44 -7.63 0.51 3.77
C ASN A 44 -8.99 0.70 3.07
N PRO A 45 -10.07 0.05 3.55
CA PRO A 45 -11.37 0.01 2.87
C PRO A 45 -12.07 1.37 2.71
N ARG A 46 -11.53 2.45 3.31
CA ARG A 46 -12.01 3.83 3.13
C ARG A 46 -11.44 4.51 1.89
N TYR A 47 -10.38 3.95 1.29
CA TYR A 47 -9.72 4.49 0.11
C TYR A 47 -9.92 3.52 -1.04
N ASP A 48 -10.77 3.87 -1.97
CA ASP A 48 -11.22 2.98 -3.03
C ASP A 48 -11.07 3.58 -4.43
N THR A 49 -10.33 4.69 -4.59
CA THR A 49 -10.10 5.32 -5.89
C THR A 49 -8.65 5.22 -6.36
N ALA A 50 -8.45 5.33 -7.67
CA ALA A 50 -7.10 5.43 -8.23
C ALA A 50 -6.34 6.67 -7.72
N ALA A 51 -7.06 7.77 -7.43
CA ALA A 51 -6.46 8.98 -6.87
C ALA A 51 -5.90 8.72 -5.47
N ASP A 52 -6.65 8.02 -4.60
CA ASP A 52 -6.17 7.66 -3.27
C ASP A 52 -4.90 6.81 -3.33
N ILE A 53 -4.87 5.82 -4.23
CA ILE A 53 -3.70 4.96 -4.44
C ILE A 53 -2.49 5.81 -4.84
N ILE A 54 -2.64 6.69 -5.84
CA ILE A 54 -1.56 7.53 -6.35
C ILE A 54 -1.04 8.47 -5.25
N GLU A 55 -1.93 9.13 -4.52
CA GLU A 55 -1.57 10.09 -3.48
C GLU A 55 -0.92 9.44 -2.27
N ILE A 56 -1.46 8.32 -1.78
CA ILE A 56 -1.03 7.71 -0.52
C ILE A 56 0.18 6.80 -0.73
N ARG A 57 0.26 6.11 -1.88
CA ARG A 57 1.39 5.22 -2.20
C ARG A 57 2.48 5.87 -3.05
N TYR A 58 2.29 7.12 -3.46
CA TYR A 58 3.24 7.85 -4.33
C TYR A 58 3.59 7.06 -5.61
N LEU A 59 2.60 6.35 -6.16
CA LEU A 59 2.74 5.54 -7.36
C LEU A 59 2.44 6.37 -8.62
N SER A 60 3.05 6.00 -9.75
CA SER A 60 2.80 6.72 -10.99
C SER A 60 1.38 6.47 -11.52
N LYS A 61 0.72 7.54 -11.99
CA LYS A 61 -0.63 7.48 -12.54
C LYS A 61 -0.79 6.49 -13.69
N SER A 62 0.22 6.42 -14.58
CA SER A 62 0.21 5.51 -15.73
C SER A 62 0.26 4.04 -15.30
N GLN A 63 1.14 3.69 -14.36
CA GLN A 63 1.25 2.32 -13.86
C GLN A 63 0.01 1.90 -13.08
N VAL A 64 -0.53 2.77 -12.21
CA VAL A 64 -1.76 2.49 -11.45
C VAL A 64 -2.93 2.23 -12.41
N SER A 65 -3.10 3.08 -13.42
CA SER A 65 -4.17 2.91 -14.41
C SER A 65 -4.05 1.59 -15.18
N ALA A 66 -2.84 1.24 -15.64
CA ALA A 66 -2.58 0.00 -16.36
C ALA A 66 -2.87 -1.24 -15.49
N SER A 67 -2.36 -1.26 -14.26
CA SER A 67 -2.58 -2.39 -13.33
C SER A 67 -4.04 -2.54 -12.93
N ILE A 68 -4.78 -1.44 -12.69
CA ILE A 68 -6.22 -1.52 -12.41
C ILE A 68 -6.97 -2.15 -13.61
N LYS A 69 -6.61 -1.79 -14.84
CA LYS A 69 -7.23 -2.36 -16.04
C LYS A 69 -6.99 -3.87 -16.13
N ILE A 70 -5.78 -4.33 -15.82
CA ILE A 70 -5.44 -5.76 -15.81
C ILE A 70 -6.20 -6.47 -14.68
N LEU A 71 -6.19 -5.94 -13.46
CA LEU A 71 -6.91 -6.52 -12.32
C LEU A 71 -8.42 -6.61 -12.56
N GLU A 72 -9.00 -5.65 -13.28
CA GLU A 72 -10.40 -5.67 -13.69
C GLU A 72 -10.66 -6.75 -14.76
N LEU A 73 -9.80 -6.83 -15.80
CA LEU A 73 -9.87 -7.85 -16.84
C LEU A 73 -9.80 -9.27 -16.26
N GLU A 74 -8.90 -9.47 -15.30
CA GLU A 74 -8.72 -10.73 -14.60
C GLU A 74 -9.81 -11.00 -13.55
N GLY A 75 -10.73 -10.07 -13.31
CA GLY A 75 -11.85 -10.24 -12.39
C GLY A 75 -11.48 -10.16 -10.91
N TYR A 76 -10.32 -9.58 -10.57
CA TYR A 76 -9.90 -9.31 -9.19
C TYR A 76 -10.49 -8.00 -8.64
N LEU A 77 -10.75 -7.04 -9.51
CA LEU A 77 -11.39 -5.77 -9.19
C LEU A 77 -12.67 -5.55 -10.01
N GLN A 78 -13.55 -4.71 -9.48
CA GLN A 78 -14.68 -4.14 -10.21
C GLN A 78 -14.68 -2.62 -10.02
N LYS A 79 -14.89 -1.89 -11.12
CA LYS A 79 -15.20 -0.46 -11.06
C LYS A 79 -16.70 -0.24 -10.88
N ASN A 80 -17.02 0.57 -9.89
CA ASN A 80 -18.36 1.08 -9.62
C ASN A 80 -18.35 2.59 -9.78
N TYR A 81 -19.46 3.14 -10.26
CA TYR A 81 -19.65 4.57 -10.40
C TYR A 81 -20.83 5.00 -9.54
N ALA A 82 -20.66 6.09 -8.79
CA ALA A 82 -21.77 6.62 -8.01
C ALA A 82 -22.89 7.11 -8.96
N PRO A 83 -24.17 6.99 -8.56
CA PRO A 83 -25.28 7.55 -9.33
C PRO A 83 -25.03 9.03 -9.62
N GLY A 84 -25.03 9.41 -10.91
CA GLY A 84 -24.78 10.79 -11.35
C GLY A 84 -23.31 11.23 -11.43
N ASN A 85 -22.35 10.45 -10.92
CA ASN A 85 -20.91 10.73 -11.07
C ASN A 85 -20.18 9.59 -11.80
N ARG A 86 -19.99 9.76 -13.11
CA ARG A 86 -19.24 8.83 -13.97
C ARG A 86 -17.75 9.16 -14.07
N LYS A 87 -17.27 10.22 -13.41
CA LYS A 87 -15.86 10.66 -13.49
C LYS A 87 -14.96 9.89 -12.53
N THR A 88 -15.47 9.53 -11.35
CA THR A 88 -14.71 8.80 -10.33
C THR A 88 -15.16 7.35 -10.28
N ALA A 89 -14.23 6.43 -10.52
CA ALA A 89 -14.46 5.00 -10.35
C ALA A 89 -14.03 4.57 -8.96
N HIS A 90 -14.95 3.94 -8.23
CA HIS A 90 -14.72 3.25 -6.97
C HIS A 90 -14.35 1.80 -7.25
N LEU A 91 -13.29 1.30 -6.61
CA LEU A 91 -12.69 0.00 -6.85
C LEU A 91 -13.11 -0.96 -5.75
N ALA A 92 -13.92 -1.95 -6.11
CA ALA A 92 -14.31 -3.03 -5.21
C ALA A 92 -13.46 -4.28 -5.47
N ILE A 93 -12.91 -4.85 -4.40
CA ILE A 93 -12.24 -6.16 -4.44
C ILE A 93 -13.29 -7.25 -4.69
N ARG A 94 -12.99 -8.16 -5.60
CA ARG A 94 -13.81 -9.35 -5.88
C ARG A 94 -13.32 -10.55 -5.06
N GLU A 95 -14.22 -11.50 -4.84
CA GLU A 95 -13.93 -12.74 -4.11
C GLU A 95 -12.77 -13.53 -4.72
N LYS A 96 -12.60 -13.46 -6.05
CA LYS A 96 -11.47 -14.09 -6.77
C LYS A 96 -10.10 -13.65 -6.23
N ALA A 97 -9.99 -12.43 -5.68
CA ALA A 97 -8.73 -11.90 -5.14
C ALA A 97 -8.46 -12.32 -3.68
N SER A 98 -9.38 -13.04 -3.02
CA SER A 98 -9.27 -13.41 -1.60
C SER A 98 -7.98 -14.18 -1.28
N GLY A 99 -7.60 -15.16 -2.10
CA GLY A 99 -6.37 -15.92 -1.95
C GLY A 99 -5.11 -15.07 -2.07
N ILE A 100 -5.08 -14.15 -3.05
CA ILE A 100 -3.98 -13.20 -3.25
C ILE A 100 -3.80 -12.32 -2.01
N ILE A 101 -4.92 -11.80 -1.50
CA ILE A 101 -4.92 -10.90 -0.33
C ILE A 101 -4.47 -11.64 0.93
N ALA A 102 -4.94 -12.85 1.14
CA ALA A 102 -4.54 -13.67 2.30
C ALA A 102 -3.03 -13.94 2.29
N ASP A 103 -2.49 -14.41 1.15
CA ASP A 103 -1.05 -14.67 1.01
C ASP A 103 -0.22 -13.38 1.14
N GLY A 104 -0.69 -12.27 0.54
CA GLY A 104 -0.03 -10.98 0.62
C GLY A 104 -0.01 -10.40 2.04
N ARG A 105 -1.08 -10.59 2.83
CA ARG A 105 -1.11 -10.20 4.25
C ARG A 105 -0.16 -11.06 5.09
N ALA A 106 -0.12 -12.37 4.87
CA ALA A 106 0.86 -13.23 5.54
C ALA A 106 2.31 -12.82 5.21
N ALA A 107 2.58 -12.40 3.98
CA ALA A 107 3.88 -11.86 3.59
C ALA A 107 4.19 -10.50 4.25
N GLN A 108 3.19 -9.63 4.44
CA GLN A 108 3.32 -8.40 5.22
C GLN A 108 3.61 -8.68 6.71
N GLU A 109 2.95 -9.67 7.30
CA GLU A 109 3.21 -10.10 8.68
C GLU A 109 4.64 -10.61 8.83
N LYS A 110 5.11 -11.46 7.91
CA LYS A 110 6.51 -11.93 7.86
C LYS A 110 7.49 -10.76 7.73
N PHE A 111 7.20 -9.81 6.85
CA PHE A 111 8.02 -8.60 6.68
C PHE A 111 8.15 -7.83 8.00
N MET A 112 7.04 -7.60 8.71
CA MET A 112 7.04 -6.91 10.00
C MET A 112 7.76 -7.70 11.09
N ALA A 113 7.58 -9.02 11.14
CA ALA A 113 8.26 -9.89 12.09
C ALA A 113 9.79 -9.88 11.91
N ILE A 114 10.28 -9.83 10.67
CA ILE A 114 11.72 -9.69 10.39
C ILE A 114 12.22 -8.31 10.81
N MET A 115 11.50 -7.24 10.45
CA MET A 115 11.93 -5.87 10.77
C MET A 115 11.98 -5.59 12.28
N PHE A 116 11.09 -6.20 13.05
CA PHE A 116 10.96 -5.94 14.49
C PHE A 116 11.50 -7.07 15.36
N ARG A 117 12.24 -8.01 14.77
CA ARG A 117 12.89 -9.08 15.52
C ARG A 117 13.78 -8.48 16.61
N GLU A 118 13.64 -8.99 17.82
CA GLU A 118 14.42 -8.59 19.00
C GLU A 118 14.21 -7.12 19.44
N ILE A 119 13.19 -6.44 18.91
CA ILE A 119 12.76 -5.12 19.38
C ILE A 119 11.64 -5.29 20.42
N PRO A 120 11.75 -4.72 21.63
CA PRO A 120 10.68 -4.72 22.61
C PRO A 120 9.39 -4.10 22.07
N GLN A 121 8.23 -4.64 22.48
CA GLN A 121 6.94 -4.14 22.01
C GLN A 121 6.72 -2.66 22.36
N GLU A 122 7.22 -2.20 23.51
CA GLU A 122 7.14 -0.80 23.93
C GLU A 122 7.86 0.15 22.96
N ASP A 123 9.05 -0.25 22.48
CA ASP A 123 9.83 0.52 21.51
C ASP A 123 9.14 0.57 20.15
N ILE A 124 8.53 -0.54 19.73
CA ILE A 124 7.71 -0.60 18.50
C ILE A 124 6.55 0.40 18.60
N GLU A 125 5.86 0.47 19.73
CA GLU A 125 4.75 1.41 19.92
C GLU A 125 5.21 2.87 19.99
N ILE A 126 6.36 3.15 20.60
CA ILE A 126 6.98 4.49 20.58
C ILE A 126 7.33 4.87 19.14
N MET A 127 8.00 3.98 18.41
CA MET A 127 8.40 4.21 17.03
C MET A 127 7.19 4.43 16.11
N LYS A 128 6.09 3.66 16.25
CA LYS A 128 4.82 3.92 15.54
C LYS A 128 4.27 5.32 15.82
N LYS A 129 4.25 5.76 17.08
CA LYS A 129 3.79 7.11 17.47
C LYS A 129 4.67 8.21 16.86
N CYS A 130 5.98 8.03 16.90
CA CYS A 130 6.93 8.94 16.28
C CYS A 130 6.75 8.99 14.75
N ASN A 131 6.60 7.84 14.10
CA ASN A 131 6.38 7.75 12.66
C ASN A 131 5.09 8.44 12.24
N ALA A 132 4.00 8.26 13.00
CA ALA A 132 2.74 8.97 12.75
C ALA A 132 2.88 10.49 12.85
N ARG A 133 3.69 11.00 13.80
CA ARG A 133 4.00 12.43 13.92
C ARG A 133 4.82 12.93 12.74
N MET A 134 5.86 12.18 12.33
CA MET A 134 6.68 12.52 11.16
C MET A 134 5.83 12.59 9.89
N LEU A 135 4.96 11.60 9.66
CA LEU A 135 4.06 11.59 8.51
C LEU A 135 3.11 12.79 8.52
N ARG A 136 2.57 13.20 9.68
CA ARG A 136 1.77 14.43 9.77
C ARG A 136 2.56 15.68 9.38
N ASN A 137 3.81 15.79 9.80
CA ASN A 137 4.67 16.92 9.41
C ASN A 137 4.93 16.93 7.91
N ILE A 138 5.23 15.76 7.33
CA ILE A 138 5.45 15.59 5.88
C ILE A 138 4.20 15.99 5.10
N TYR A 139 3.03 15.47 5.47
CA TYR A 139 1.78 15.81 4.78
C TYR A 139 1.40 17.28 4.97
N GLY A 140 1.63 17.85 6.15
CA GLY A 140 1.41 19.28 6.40
C GLY A 140 2.28 20.18 5.51
N TYR A 141 3.52 19.76 5.23
CA TYR A 141 4.42 20.50 4.34
C TYR A 141 4.12 20.28 2.85
N LEU A 142 3.85 19.03 2.45
CA LEU A 142 3.60 18.66 1.05
C LEU A 142 2.19 19.03 0.57
N LYS A 143 1.23 19.21 1.48
CA LYS A 143 -0.14 19.68 1.19
C LYS A 143 -0.39 21.07 1.82
N PRO A 144 0.28 22.15 1.38
CA PRO A 144 -0.11 23.49 1.82
C PRO A 144 -1.42 23.86 1.09
N GLY A 145 -2.58 23.56 1.68
CA GLY A 145 -3.87 24.05 1.16
C GLY A 145 -5.11 23.16 1.21
N GLN A 146 -5.20 22.13 2.04
CA GLN A 146 -6.52 21.53 2.37
C GLN A 146 -6.70 21.49 3.87
N GLY A 147 -7.61 22.34 4.34
CA GLY A 147 -7.90 22.56 5.75
C GLY A 147 -8.35 21.31 6.49
N THR A 148 -8.06 21.35 7.78
CA THR A 148 -8.74 20.71 8.90
C THR A 148 -10.04 19.97 8.54
N LEU A 149 -10.05 18.66 8.78
CA LEU A 149 -11.22 17.93 9.27
C LEU A 149 -10.79 17.08 10.46
#